data_AF-A0A2S6MDV7-F1
#
_entry.id   AF-A0A2S6MDV7-F1
#
_cell.length_a   1.000
_cell.length_b   1.000
_cell.length_c   1.000
_cell.angle_alpha   90.00
_cell.angle_beta   90.00
_cell.angle_gamma   90.00
#
_symmetry.space_group_name_H-M   'P 1'
#
loop_
_entity.id
_entity.type
_entity.pdbx_description
1 polymer ?
#
loop_
_entity_poly.entity_id
_entity_poly.type
_entity_poly.pdbx_seq_one_letter_code
_entity_poly.pdbx_strand_id
1 'polypeptide(L)'
;MNVPSHATGQLPWPQWAYVPGETGAIEADDETLRLAKALVPSAFRGHVPARHPALRYGHALNDRGYFWEAQEVLETVWAAAPQSGRERILLRACIHIANANLRLRMQKAHSAARLFGDALTELRALSARKVASGGDGFVESFPVAALVALLQANIGRPQLAKADWIPLGAIVRSWPTA
;
A
#
# COMPACT_ATOMS: atom_id res chain seq x y z
N MET A 1 -30.96 -5.23 11.69
CA MET A 1 -30.30 -3.96 11.32
C MET A 1 -29.65 -4.21 9.96
N ASN A 2 -30.28 -3.74 8.88
CA ASN A 2 -29.86 -4.03 7.51
C ASN A 2 -28.63 -3.20 7.14
N VAL A 3 -27.58 -3.88 6.68
CA VAL A 3 -26.42 -3.23 6.05
C VAL A 3 -26.86 -2.73 4.66
N PRO A 4 -26.67 -1.46 4.30
CA PRO A 4 -27.05 -0.95 2.98
C PRO A 4 -26.27 -1.67 1.87
N SER A 5 -27.00 -2.16 0.86
CA SER A 5 -26.49 -2.93 -0.28
C SER A 5 -25.81 -2.05 -1.34
N HIS A 6 -24.77 -1.31 -0.97
CA HIS A 6 -23.86 -0.63 -1.92
C HIS A 6 -22.48 -1.30 -2.00
N ALA A 7 -22.27 -2.42 -1.30
CA ALA A 7 -20.97 -3.09 -1.20
C ALA A 7 -20.57 -3.95 -2.42
N THR A 8 -21.21 -3.77 -3.57
CA THR A 8 -20.89 -4.45 -4.85
C THR A 8 -20.39 -3.50 -5.95
N GLY A 9 -20.38 -2.18 -5.71
CA GLY A 9 -19.82 -1.21 -6.64
C GLY A 9 -18.31 -1.04 -6.45
N GLN A 10 -17.58 -0.84 -7.55
CA GLN A 10 -16.19 -0.40 -7.51
C GLN A 10 -16.12 0.99 -6.86
N LEU A 11 -15.23 1.18 -5.87
CA LEU A 11 -15.01 2.48 -5.25
C LEU A 11 -14.68 3.54 -6.33
N PRO A 12 -15.22 4.77 -6.21
CA PRO A 12 -14.87 5.86 -7.13
C PRO A 12 -13.39 6.21 -6.99
N TRP A 13 -12.78 6.72 -8.06
CA TRP A 13 -11.42 7.26 -7.99
C TRP A 13 -11.43 8.68 -7.40
N PRO A 14 -10.35 9.10 -6.70
CA PRO A 14 -10.21 10.48 -6.28
C PRO A 14 -10.21 11.41 -7.49
N GLN A 15 -10.85 12.58 -7.35
CA GLN A 15 -10.96 13.55 -8.44
C GLN A 15 -9.59 14.07 -8.91
N TRP A 16 -8.61 14.14 -8.00
CA TRP A 16 -7.21 14.48 -8.28
C TRP A 16 -6.28 13.68 -7.34
N ALA A 17 -5.00 13.61 -7.69
CA ALA A 17 -3.96 13.07 -6.80
C ALA A 17 -3.40 14.19 -5.94
N TYR A 18 -3.64 14.11 -4.63
CA TYR A 18 -3.21 15.11 -3.67
C TYR A 18 -1.69 15.09 -3.45
N VAL A 19 -1.09 16.28 -3.42
CA VAL A 19 0.34 16.48 -3.14
C VAL A 19 0.50 17.54 -2.05
N PRO A 20 0.87 17.14 -0.82
CA PRO A 20 1.01 18.08 0.29
C PRO A 20 2.06 19.16 0.02
N GLY A 21 1.70 20.42 0.26
CA GLY A 21 2.62 21.56 0.18
C GLY A 21 2.88 22.08 -1.24
N GLU A 22 2.12 21.63 -2.24
CA GLU A 22 2.09 22.28 -3.56
C GLU A 22 1.29 23.59 -3.48
N THR A 23 1.83 24.69 -4.00
CA THR A 23 1.19 26.01 -3.91
C THR A 23 -0.12 26.03 -4.70
N GLY A 24 -1.23 26.38 -4.05
CA GLY A 24 -2.56 26.32 -4.65
C GLY A 24 -3.16 24.91 -4.70
N ALA A 25 -2.60 23.96 -3.94
CA ALA A 25 -3.16 22.61 -3.81
C ALA A 25 -4.62 22.67 -3.37
N ILE A 26 -5.46 22.02 -4.14
CA ILE A 26 -6.83 21.68 -3.75
C ILE A 26 -6.70 20.70 -2.58
N GLU A 27 -7.57 20.84 -1.57
CA GLU A 27 -7.68 19.88 -0.46
C GLU A 27 -7.79 18.44 -0.98
N ALA A 28 -7.46 17.45 -0.14
CA ALA A 28 -7.68 16.07 -0.53
C ALA A 28 -9.16 15.80 -0.85
N ASP A 29 -9.43 14.84 -1.72
CA ASP A 29 -10.80 14.34 -1.94
C ASP A 29 -11.22 13.47 -0.74
N ASP A 30 -11.57 14.16 0.34
CA ASP A 30 -11.89 13.56 1.65
C ASP A 30 -13.10 12.63 1.57
N GLU A 31 -14.08 12.92 0.70
CA GLU A 31 -15.27 12.09 0.57
C GLU A 31 -14.93 10.74 -0.04
N THR A 32 -14.17 10.71 -1.14
CA THR A 32 -13.69 9.45 -1.73
C THR A 32 -12.83 8.66 -0.73
N LEU A 33 -11.96 9.35 0.02
CA LEU A 33 -11.12 8.71 1.03
C LEU A 33 -11.95 8.13 2.18
N ARG A 34 -12.97 8.85 2.65
CA ARG A 34 -13.89 8.43 3.71
C ARG A 34 -14.64 7.16 3.32
N LEU A 35 -15.11 7.06 2.07
CA LEU A 35 -15.80 5.85 1.57
C LEU A 35 -14.88 4.62 1.64
N ALA A 36 -13.61 4.75 1.22
CA ALA A 36 -12.64 3.66 1.28
C ALA A 36 -12.29 3.26 2.72
N LYS A 37 -12.05 4.24 3.60
CA LYS A 37 -11.73 4.01 5.02
C LYS A 37 -12.89 3.36 5.78
N ALA A 38 -14.14 3.70 5.44
CA ALA A 38 -15.33 3.13 6.07
C ALA A 38 -15.52 1.62 5.82
N LEU A 39 -14.84 1.04 4.82
CA LEU A 39 -14.85 -0.40 4.57
C LEU A 39 -13.95 -1.18 5.54
N VAL A 40 -13.03 -0.50 6.24
CA VAL A 40 -12.11 -1.14 7.17
C VAL A 40 -12.83 -1.38 8.51
N PRO A 41 -12.86 -2.62 9.04
CA PRO A 41 -13.44 -2.89 10.34
C PRO A 41 -12.60 -2.24 11.45
N SER A 42 -13.16 -2.12 12.65
CA SER A 42 -12.40 -1.62 13.82
C SER A 42 -11.18 -2.49 14.16
N ALA A 43 -11.26 -3.80 13.89
CA ALA A 43 -10.14 -4.73 13.96
C ALA A 43 -10.36 -5.95 13.05
N PHE A 44 -9.31 -6.37 12.36
CA PHE A 44 -9.27 -7.67 11.67
C PHE A 44 -8.98 -8.79 12.67
N ARG A 45 -9.60 -9.96 12.47
CA ARG A 45 -9.38 -11.15 13.31
C ARG A 45 -8.39 -12.09 12.64
N GLY A 46 -7.27 -12.37 13.29
CA GLY A 46 -6.27 -13.34 12.82
C GLY A 46 -5.35 -12.80 11.72
N HIS A 47 -5.91 -12.34 10.59
CA HIS A 47 -5.16 -11.82 9.45
C HIS A 47 -5.96 -10.74 8.69
N VAL A 48 -5.32 -10.06 7.74
CA VAL A 48 -5.99 -9.14 6.81
C VAL A 48 -6.32 -9.92 5.54
N PRO A 49 -7.59 -10.05 5.12
CA PRO A 49 -7.91 -10.83 3.92
C PRO A 49 -7.28 -10.21 2.67
N ALA A 50 -6.60 -11.01 1.84
CA ALA A 50 -5.95 -10.51 0.61
C ALA A 50 -6.93 -9.84 -0.35
N ARG A 51 -8.20 -10.27 -0.32
CA ARG A 51 -9.27 -9.75 -1.17
C ARG A 51 -10.04 -8.59 -0.54
N HIS A 52 -9.63 -8.08 0.62
CA HIS A 52 -10.32 -6.99 1.30
C HIS A 52 -10.43 -5.75 0.39
N PRO A 53 -11.63 -5.16 0.21
CA PRO A 53 -11.83 -4.07 -0.75
C PRO A 53 -10.91 -2.86 -0.52
N ALA A 54 -10.76 -2.40 0.72
CA ALA A 54 -9.90 -1.25 1.03
C ALA A 54 -8.41 -1.52 0.74
N LEU A 55 -7.93 -2.75 0.98
CA LEU A 55 -6.56 -3.14 0.69
C LEU A 55 -6.29 -3.12 -0.82
N ARG A 56 -7.17 -3.76 -1.60
CA ARG A 56 -7.06 -3.78 -3.07
C ARG A 56 -7.17 -2.38 -3.65
N TYR A 57 -8.04 -1.54 -3.08
CA TYR A 57 -8.19 -0.16 -3.50
C TYR A 57 -6.93 0.66 -3.21
N GLY A 58 -6.34 0.55 -2.02
CA GLY A 58 -5.06 1.21 -1.68
C GLY A 58 -3.93 0.84 -2.66
N HIS A 59 -3.80 -0.44 -3.02
CA HIS A 59 -2.84 -0.86 -4.06
C HIS A 59 -3.16 -0.26 -5.44
N ALA A 60 -4.44 -0.23 -5.81
CA ALA A 60 -4.86 0.29 -7.11
C ALA A 60 -4.72 1.81 -7.23
N LEU A 61 -4.85 2.54 -6.13
CA LEU A 61 -4.53 3.95 -6.00
C LEU A 61 -3.03 4.20 -6.24
N ASN A 62 -2.16 3.43 -5.58
CA ASN A 62 -0.71 3.51 -5.78
C ASN A 62 -0.33 3.24 -7.24
N ASP A 63 -0.87 2.19 -7.84
CA ASP A 63 -0.61 1.85 -9.25
C ASP A 63 -1.04 2.95 -10.24
N ARG A 64 -1.92 3.87 -9.82
CA ARG A 64 -2.45 4.98 -10.63
C ARG A 64 -1.83 6.33 -10.27
N GLY A 65 -0.91 6.39 -9.32
CA GLY A 65 -0.24 7.62 -8.92
C GLY A 65 -0.96 8.46 -7.85
N TYR A 66 -2.03 7.96 -7.25
CA TYR A 66 -2.69 8.53 -6.07
C TYR A 66 -1.95 8.12 -4.80
N PHE A 67 -0.69 8.51 -4.70
CA PHE A 67 0.24 7.97 -3.72
C PHE A 67 -0.10 8.38 -2.28
N TRP A 68 -0.60 9.61 -2.09
CA TRP A 68 -1.02 10.07 -0.77
C TRP A 68 -2.28 9.34 -0.30
N GLU A 69 -3.28 9.22 -1.18
CA GLU A 69 -4.54 8.52 -0.89
C GLU A 69 -4.28 7.03 -0.63
N ALA A 70 -3.37 6.42 -1.39
CA ALA A 70 -2.95 5.05 -1.17
C ALA A 70 -2.35 4.87 0.23
N GLN A 71 -1.45 5.77 0.65
CA GLN A 71 -0.88 5.74 2.00
C GLN A 71 -1.99 5.81 3.06
N GLU A 72 -2.89 6.79 2.96
CA GLU A 72 -3.98 7.00 3.92
C GLU A 72 -4.92 5.79 4.09
N VAL A 73 -5.29 5.16 2.97
CA VAL A 73 -6.12 3.94 2.99
C VAL A 73 -5.35 2.79 3.61
N LEU A 74 -4.08 2.59 3.22
CA LEU A 74 -3.25 1.49 3.74
C LEU A 74 -2.92 1.65 5.22
N GLU A 75 -2.72 2.89 5.71
CA GLU A 75 -2.56 3.19 7.13
C GLU A 75 -3.81 2.83 7.93
N THR A 76 -5.00 3.06 7.38
CA THR A 76 -6.26 2.67 8.01
C THR A 76 -6.38 1.14 8.11
N VAL A 77 -6.02 0.41 7.04
CA VAL A 77 -5.97 -1.06 7.06
C VAL A 77 -4.93 -1.57 8.07
N TRP A 78 -3.75 -0.93 8.12
CA TRP A 78 -2.70 -1.24 9.09
C TRP A 78 -3.15 -1.02 10.53
N ALA A 79 -3.88 0.07 10.81
CA ALA A 79 -4.38 0.36 12.15
C ALA A 79 -5.29 -0.76 12.67
N ALA A 80 -6.15 -1.31 11.81
CA ALA A 80 -7.04 -2.42 12.12
C ALA A 80 -6.37 -3.81 12.09
N ALA A 81 -5.16 -3.94 11.53
CA ALA A 81 -4.49 -5.23 11.38
C ALA A 81 -4.06 -5.83 12.74
N PRO A 82 -4.05 -7.17 12.88
CA PRO A 82 -3.72 -7.85 14.13
C PRO A 82 -2.39 -7.40 14.74
N GLN A 83 -2.41 -7.11 16.04
CA GLN A 83 -1.23 -6.62 16.76
C GLN A 83 -0.10 -7.65 16.74
N SER A 84 1.15 -7.18 16.59
CA SER A 84 2.35 -8.01 16.45
C SER A 84 2.37 -9.00 15.27
N GLY A 85 1.40 -8.91 14.35
CA GLY A 85 1.25 -9.81 13.20
C GLY A 85 2.14 -9.49 12.00
N ARG A 86 2.39 -10.51 11.18
CA ARG A 86 3.08 -10.41 9.88
C ARG A 86 2.41 -9.39 8.95
N GLU A 87 1.09 -9.29 9.03
CA GLU A 87 0.27 -8.35 8.25
C GLU A 87 0.71 -6.90 8.44
N ARG A 88 1.00 -6.49 9.68
CA ARG A 88 1.44 -5.13 9.98
C ARG A 88 2.81 -4.81 9.39
N ILE A 89 3.68 -5.81 9.24
CA ILE A 89 5.02 -5.65 8.65
C ILE A 89 4.87 -5.40 7.16
N LEU A 90 4.10 -6.26 6.46
CA LEU A 90 3.87 -6.09 5.03
C LEU A 90 3.14 -4.77 4.72
N LEU A 91 2.09 -4.45 5.47
CA LEU A 91 1.36 -3.18 5.30
C LEU A 91 2.27 -1.97 5.53
N ARG A 92 3.17 -2.01 6.52
CA ARG A 92 4.12 -0.91 6.75
C ARG A 92 5.10 -0.75 5.60
N ALA A 93 5.58 -1.85 5.02
CA ALA A 93 6.38 -1.79 3.80
C ALA A 93 5.61 -1.14 2.64
N CYS A 94 4.35 -1.51 2.43
CA CYS A 94 3.49 -0.91 1.41
C CYS A 94 3.25 0.60 1.66
N ILE A 95 3.03 1.01 2.91
CA ILE A 95 2.88 2.41 3.33
C ILE A 95 4.16 3.20 3.03
N HIS A 96 5.33 2.66 3.39
CA HIS A 96 6.62 3.27 3.07
C HIS A 96 6.82 3.43 1.55
N ILE A 97 6.43 2.45 0.75
CA ILE A 97 6.49 2.53 -0.72
C ILE A 97 5.56 3.61 -1.26
N ALA A 98 4.30 3.68 -0.81
CA ALA A 98 3.37 4.72 -1.25
C ALA A 98 3.90 6.12 -0.92
N ASN A 99 4.42 6.32 0.30
CA ASN A 99 5.06 7.57 0.71
C ASN A 99 6.32 7.85 -0.12
N ALA A 100 7.17 6.85 -0.37
CA ALA A 100 8.36 7.01 -1.21
C ALA A 100 8.00 7.46 -2.63
N ASN A 101 6.96 6.85 -3.23
CA ASN A 101 6.45 7.23 -4.54
C ASN A 101 5.93 8.68 -4.55
N LEU A 102 5.24 9.12 -3.49
CA LEU A 102 4.86 10.52 -3.30
C LEU A 102 6.10 11.42 -3.22
N ARG A 103 7.16 11.02 -2.49
CA ARG A 103 8.42 11.76 -2.43
C ARG A 103 9.10 11.87 -3.79
N LEU A 104 9.06 10.83 -4.63
CA LEU A 104 9.54 10.91 -6.01
C LEU A 104 8.73 11.92 -6.82
N ARG A 105 7.39 11.91 -6.73
CA ARG A 105 6.53 12.91 -7.38
C ARG A 105 6.89 14.34 -6.99
N MET A 106 7.22 14.56 -5.71
CA MET A 106 7.69 15.83 -5.16
C MET A 106 9.17 16.15 -5.46
N GLN A 107 9.86 15.34 -6.27
CA GLN A 107 11.30 15.46 -6.57
C GLN A 107 12.23 15.37 -5.35
N LYS A 108 11.77 14.73 -4.28
CA LYS A 108 12.54 14.50 -3.04
C LYS A 108 13.21 13.12 -3.07
N ALA A 109 14.11 12.91 -4.04
CA ALA A 109 14.75 11.62 -4.31
C ALA A 109 15.44 11.00 -3.08
N HIS A 110 16.15 11.81 -2.29
CA HIS A 110 16.82 11.32 -1.07
C HIS A 110 15.82 10.80 -0.02
N SER A 111 14.70 11.51 0.16
CA SER A 111 13.64 11.05 1.06
C SER A 111 12.96 9.77 0.56
N ALA A 112 12.81 9.63 -0.76
CA ALA A 112 12.25 8.41 -1.36
C ALA A 112 13.18 7.21 -1.14
N ALA A 113 14.49 7.39 -1.38
CA ALA A 113 15.50 6.35 -1.18
C ALA A 113 15.50 5.83 0.27
N ARG A 114 15.42 6.74 1.25
CA ARG A 114 15.31 6.36 2.67
C ARG A 114 14.07 5.50 2.93
N LEU A 115 12.90 5.92 2.44
CA LEU A 115 11.65 5.19 2.62
C LEU A 115 11.65 3.83 1.91
N PHE A 116 12.26 3.70 0.73
CA PHE A 116 12.49 2.40 0.10
C PHE A 116 13.41 1.50 0.93
N GLY A 117 14.44 2.07 1.59
CA GLY A 117 15.28 1.35 2.54
C GLY A 117 14.50 0.85 3.78
N ASP A 118 13.63 1.69 4.33
CA ASP A 118 12.74 1.33 5.43
C ASP A 118 11.80 0.17 5.02
N ALA A 119 11.18 0.27 3.83
CA ALA A 119 10.34 -0.79 3.28
C ALA A 119 11.10 -2.11 3.10
N LEU A 120 12.31 -2.06 2.54
CA LEU A 120 13.15 -3.26 2.36
C LEU A 120 13.52 -3.90 3.71
N THR A 121 13.73 -3.09 4.75
CA THR A 121 14.01 -3.58 6.11
C THR A 121 12.81 -4.33 6.69
N GLU A 122 11.59 -3.79 6.55
CA GLU A 122 10.35 -4.47 6.95
C GLU A 122 10.18 -5.81 6.20
N LEU A 123 10.39 -5.85 4.88
CA LEU A 123 10.25 -7.09 4.10
C LEU A 123 11.30 -8.16 4.44
N ARG A 124 12.53 -7.75 4.78
CA ARG A 124 13.55 -8.67 5.31
C ARG A 124 13.14 -9.25 6.66
N ALA A 125 12.61 -8.42 7.56
CA ALA A 125 12.07 -8.88 8.84
C ALA A 125 10.88 -9.83 8.66
N LEU A 126 10.01 -9.57 7.68
CA LEU A 126 8.90 -10.45 7.31
C LEU A 126 9.40 -11.82 6.86
N SER A 127 10.39 -11.83 5.96
CA SER A 127 10.95 -13.06 5.38
C SER A 127 11.71 -13.92 6.41
N ALA A 128 12.34 -13.28 7.41
CA ALA A 128 13.04 -13.98 8.49
C ALA A 128 12.09 -14.72 9.45
N ARG A 129 10.83 -14.28 9.57
CA ARG A 129 9.80 -14.96 10.38
C ARG A 129 9.28 -16.15 9.58
N LYS A 130 9.80 -17.35 9.83
CA LYS A 130 9.22 -18.60 9.28
C LYS A 130 7.94 -18.95 10.05
N VAL A 131 6.80 -19.01 9.35
CA VAL A 131 5.54 -19.54 9.88
C VAL A 131 4.87 -20.35 8.77
N ALA A 132 4.17 -21.42 9.12
CA ALA A 132 3.45 -22.27 8.17
C ALA A 132 2.49 -21.42 7.32
N SER A 133 2.62 -21.54 6.00
CA SER A 133 1.66 -20.98 5.04
C SER A 133 0.33 -21.69 5.21
N GLY A 134 -0.71 -20.94 5.56
CA GLY A 134 -2.07 -21.48 5.68
C GLY A 134 -3.06 -20.34 5.87
N GLY A 135 -3.72 -19.92 4.79
CA GLY A 135 -4.77 -18.90 4.82
C GLY A 135 -4.87 -18.11 3.52
N ASP A 136 -5.97 -17.37 3.38
CA ASP A 136 -6.24 -16.35 2.36
C ASP A 136 -5.80 -14.94 2.79
N GLY A 137 -4.85 -14.90 3.73
CA GLY A 137 -4.24 -13.70 4.27
C GLY A 137 -3.42 -12.94 3.23
N PHE A 138 -3.27 -11.65 3.48
CA PHE A 138 -2.58 -10.74 2.59
C PHE A 138 -1.10 -11.12 2.46
N VAL A 139 -0.43 -11.46 3.57
CA VAL A 139 0.98 -11.89 3.53
C VAL A 139 1.20 -13.14 2.70
N GLU A 140 0.27 -14.09 2.77
CA GLU A 140 0.34 -15.40 2.12
C GLU A 140 0.11 -15.29 0.60
N SER A 141 -0.67 -14.29 0.19
CA SER A 141 -1.04 -14.08 -1.21
C SER A 141 -0.19 -13.03 -1.94
N PHE A 142 0.64 -12.27 -1.21
CA PHE A 142 1.39 -11.16 -1.79
C PHE A 142 2.80 -11.60 -2.25
N PRO A 143 3.24 -11.22 -3.46
CA PRO A 143 4.52 -11.62 -4.03
C PRO A 143 5.70 -10.82 -3.41
N VAL A 144 6.00 -11.09 -2.15
CA VAL A 144 7.04 -10.40 -1.36
C VAL A 144 8.41 -10.44 -2.05
N ALA A 145 8.79 -11.58 -2.63
CA ALA A 145 10.09 -11.74 -3.29
C ALA A 145 10.24 -10.80 -4.51
N ALA A 146 9.19 -10.66 -5.30
CA ALA A 146 9.18 -9.76 -6.45
C ALA A 146 9.28 -8.28 -6.01
N LEU A 147 8.57 -7.92 -4.93
CA LEU A 147 8.66 -6.57 -4.37
C LEU A 147 10.05 -6.25 -3.81
N VAL A 148 10.69 -7.21 -3.13
CA VAL A 148 12.08 -7.08 -2.66
C VAL A 148 13.04 -6.84 -3.82
N ALA A 149 12.92 -7.60 -4.91
CA ALA A 149 13.76 -7.44 -6.09
C ALA A 149 13.61 -6.06 -6.72
N LEU A 150 12.37 -5.54 -6.83
CA LEU A 150 12.11 -4.19 -7.35
C LEU A 150 12.71 -3.09 -6.46
N LEU A 151 12.57 -3.23 -5.13
CA LEU A 151 13.19 -2.30 -4.18
C LEU A 151 14.71 -2.28 -4.29
N GLN A 152 15.34 -3.46 -4.38
CA GLN A 152 16.78 -3.58 -4.53
C GLN A 152 17.26 -2.94 -5.84
N ALA A 153 16.55 -3.18 -6.95
CA ALA A 153 16.87 -2.57 -8.24
C ALA A 153 16.79 -1.04 -8.19
N ASN A 154 15.79 -0.47 -7.51
CA ASN A 154 15.66 0.98 -7.36
C ASN A 154 16.70 1.58 -6.42
N ILE A 155 16.96 0.97 -5.27
CA ILE A 155 17.96 1.45 -4.30
C ILE A 155 19.37 1.42 -4.91
N GLY A 156 19.66 0.48 -5.80
CA GLY A 156 20.94 0.39 -6.51
C GLY A 156 21.18 1.47 -7.57
N ARG A 157 20.18 2.30 -7.90
CA ARG A 157 20.32 3.37 -8.90
C ARG A 157 21.18 4.52 -8.35
N PRO A 158 22.03 5.15 -9.18
CA PRO A 158 22.78 6.35 -8.77
C PRO A 158 21.88 7.52 -8.35
N GLN A 159 20.71 7.64 -9.01
CA GLN A 159 19.74 8.67 -8.73
C GLN A 159 18.33 8.15 -9.05
N LEU A 160 17.38 8.41 -8.16
CA LEU A 160 15.96 8.13 -8.38
C LEU A 160 15.28 9.33 -9.05
N ALA A 161 14.46 9.05 -10.06
CA ALA A 161 13.62 10.00 -10.78
C ALA A 161 12.14 9.76 -10.48
N LYS A 162 11.28 10.68 -10.96
CA LYS A 162 9.80 10.55 -10.85
C LYS A 162 9.27 9.23 -11.43
N ALA A 163 9.94 8.69 -12.45
CA ALA A 163 9.54 7.47 -13.14
C ALA A 163 9.88 6.18 -12.38
N ASP A 164 10.72 6.24 -11.35
CA ASP A 164 11.18 5.06 -10.59
C ASP A 164 10.21 4.66 -9.46
N TRP A 165 8.93 5.02 -9.57
CA TRP A 165 7.92 4.63 -8.58
C TRP A 165 7.63 3.13 -8.68
N ILE A 166 7.27 2.51 -7.55
CA ILE A 166 7.04 1.07 -7.45
C ILE A 166 5.52 0.77 -7.39
N PRO A 167 4.96 -0.04 -8.30
CA PRO A 167 3.57 -0.49 -8.20
C PRO A 167 3.38 -1.46 -7.02
N LEU A 168 2.16 -1.55 -6.50
CA LEU A 168 1.81 -2.51 -5.44
C LEU A 168 0.83 -3.57 -5.95
N GLY A 169 -0.18 -3.16 -6.72
CA GLY A 169 -1.20 -4.07 -7.23
C GLY A 169 -0.77 -4.82 -8.49
N ALA A 170 0.06 -4.21 -9.35
CA ALA A 170 0.53 -4.83 -10.58
C ALA A 170 1.47 -6.02 -10.31
N ILE A 171 2.22 -5.98 -9.21
CA ILE A 171 3.09 -7.09 -8.79
C ILE A 171 2.23 -8.33 -8.49
N VAL A 172 1.08 -8.15 -7.83
CA VAL A 172 0.13 -9.24 -7.53
C VAL A 172 -0.45 -9.86 -8.81
N ARG A 173 -0.72 -9.06 -9.85
CA ARG A 173 -1.33 -9.54 -11.11
C ARG A 173 -0.34 -10.24 -12.06
N SER A 174 0.95 -9.92 -11.94
CA SER A 174 2.01 -10.42 -12.84
C SER A 174 2.67 -11.71 -12.36
N TRP A 175 2.39 -12.13 -11.12
CA TRP A 175 2.91 -13.37 -10.55
C TRP A 175 1.86 -14.48 -10.63
N PRO A 176 2.10 -15.58 -11.35
CA PRO A 176 1.19 -16.73 -11.30
C PRO A 176 1.22 -17.31 -9.87
N THR A 177 0.06 -17.47 -9.26
CA THR A 177 -0.11 -18.36 -8.11
C THR A 177 0.25 -19.76 -8.57
N ALA A 178 1.40 -20.27 -8.11
CA ALA A 178 1.80 -21.66 -8.32
C ALA A 178 0.86 -22.61 -7.58
#